data_AF-A0A5D4KBR4-F1
#
_entry.id   AF-A0A5D4KBR4-F1
#
_cell.length_a   1.000
_cell.length_b   1.000
_cell.length_c   1.000
_cell.angle_alpha   90.00
_cell.angle_beta   90.00
_cell.angle_gamma   90.00
#
_symmetry.space_group_name_H-M   'P 1'
#
loop_
_entity.id
_entity.type
_entity.pdbx_description
1 polymer ?
#
loop_
_entity_poly.entity_id
_entity_poly.type
_entity_poly.pdbx_seq_one_letter_code
_entity_poly.pdbx_strand_id
1 'polypeptide(L)'
;MKKIIISTLLGTFLVFSLGACSDKEESVAKLENMDTPQLFDAEMGKPFKAVRIGGDQNSIVEITVNNYAIEQNLHENEEVNQEYDFAKFDVSVKNIGETTTKEDIVIKQSFDFFDSNGKEIERGFVLGFEDEDFKQAELRPDGVNEGTLVTAIPKGSVPAEVIYSVHHIYLDKNNQYLMKLN
;
A
#
# COMPACT_ATOMS: atom_id res chain seq x y z
N MET A 1 -39.20 -57.56 -19.62
CA MET A 1 -39.78 -56.44 -20.38
C MET A 1 -40.82 -55.73 -19.52
N LYS A 2 -40.51 -54.52 -19.02
CA LYS A 2 -41.50 -53.52 -18.58
C LYS A 2 -40.81 -52.15 -18.40
N LYS A 3 -41.10 -51.30 -19.39
CA LYS A 3 -41.21 -49.82 -19.47
C LYS A 3 -40.21 -48.90 -18.75
N ILE A 4 -39.52 -48.13 -19.60
CA ILE A 4 -38.89 -46.83 -19.35
C ILE A 4 -39.97 -45.79 -19.04
N ILE A 5 -39.70 -44.89 -18.08
CA ILE A 5 -40.26 -43.54 -18.04
C ILE A 5 -39.09 -42.57 -17.84
N ILE A 6 -38.82 -41.77 -18.86
CA ILE A 6 -38.02 -40.55 -18.82
C ILE A 6 -38.93 -39.44 -18.32
N SER A 7 -38.50 -38.67 -17.32
CA SER A 7 -39.12 -37.41 -16.94
C SER A 7 -38.05 -36.41 -16.53
N THR A 8 -38.16 -35.24 -17.14
CA THR A 8 -37.25 -34.12 -17.30
C THR A 8 -37.29 -33.12 -16.12
N LEU A 9 -36.38 -32.13 -16.20
CA LEU A 9 -36.36 -30.79 -15.56
C LEU A 9 -35.85 -30.71 -14.11
N LEU A 10 -35.21 -29.64 -13.60
CA LEU A 10 -34.53 -28.41 -14.06
C LEU A 10 -34.44 -27.52 -12.78
N GLY A 11 -33.32 -26.86 -12.52
CA GLY A 11 -33.15 -25.86 -11.44
C GLY A 11 -32.70 -26.49 -10.11
N THR A 12 -31.69 -25.98 -9.41
CA THR A 12 -31.50 -24.56 -9.07
C THR A 12 -30.02 -24.20 -9.00
N PHE A 13 -29.69 -23.14 -9.73
CA PHE A 13 -28.45 -22.38 -9.68
C PHE A 13 -28.47 -21.47 -8.45
N LEU A 14 -27.29 -21.07 -7.96
CA LEU A 14 -27.05 -19.96 -7.02
C LEU A 14 -27.50 -20.12 -5.57
N VAL A 15 -26.56 -20.53 -4.73
CA VAL A 15 -26.41 -19.91 -3.40
C VAL A 15 -25.37 -18.82 -3.56
N PHE A 16 -25.85 -17.59 -3.76
CA PHE A 16 -25.04 -16.38 -3.68
C PHE A 16 -24.47 -16.26 -2.26
N SER A 17 -23.16 -16.10 -2.20
CA SER A 17 -22.39 -15.67 -1.05
C SER A 17 -22.91 -14.34 -0.49
N LEU A 18 -23.67 -14.38 0.61
CA LEU A 18 -24.12 -13.20 1.36
C LEU A 18 -23.52 -13.18 2.78
N GLY A 19 -22.20 -13.34 2.88
CA GLY A 19 -21.51 -13.37 4.18
C GLY A 19 -20.26 -12.49 4.29
N ALA A 20 -19.83 -11.79 3.22
CA ALA A 20 -18.52 -11.12 3.19
C ALA A 20 -18.57 -9.57 3.15
N CYS A 21 -19.76 -8.95 3.25
CA CYS A 21 -19.87 -7.48 3.25
C CYS A 21 -19.90 -6.84 4.65
N SER A 22 -20.21 -7.59 5.72
CA SER A 22 -20.37 -7.02 7.08
C SER A 22 -19.05 -6.50 7.66
N ASP A 23 -17.96 -7.27 7.53
CA ASP A 23 -16.69 -6.92 8.18
C ASP A 23 -15.93 -5.79 7.46
N LYS A 24 -16.27 -5.52 6.20
CA LYS A 24 -15.66 -4.45 5.41
C LYS A 24 -16.09 -3.07 5.88
N GLU A 25 -17.37 -2.87 6.20
CA GLU A 25 -17.90 -1.56 6.58
C GLU A 25 -17.44 -1.11 7.98
N GLU A 26 -17.46 -2.00 8.98
CA GLU A 26 -17.16 -1.62 10.37
C GLU A 26 -15.69 -1.18 10.55
N SER A 27 -14.76 -1.84 9.84
CA SER A 27 -13.32 -1.51 9.90
C SER A 27 -12.97 -0.21 9.18
N VAL A 28 -13.67 0.13 8.10
CA VAL A 28 -13.43 1.37 7.33
C VAL A 28 -14.04 2.57 8.03
N ALA A 29 -15.28 2.46 8.52
CA ALA A 29 -15.94 3.51 9.27
C ALA A 29 -15.15 3.91 10.54
N LYS A 30 -14.47 2.94 11.18
CA LYS A 30 -13.58 3.22 12.30
C LYS A 30 -12.35 4.04 11.89
N LEU A 31 -11.79 3.81 10.72
CA LEU A 31 -10.61 4.54 10.22
C LEU A 31 -10.97 5.98 9.77
N GLU A 32 -12.18 6.19 9.24
CA GLU A 32 -12.65 7.50 8.78
C GLU A 32 -13.00 8.47 9.91
N ASN A 33 -13.38 7.96 11.08
CA ASN A 33 -13.90 8.76 12.20
C ASN A 33 -12.91 8.90 13.37
N MET A 34 -11.59 8.77 13.13
CA MET A 34 -10.59 8.95 14.18
C MET A 34 -10.21 10.42 14.37
N ASP A 35 -10.42 10.95 15.58
CA ASP A 35 -10.02 12.31 15.97
C ASP A 35 -8.49 12.48 16.12
N THR A 36 -7.73 11.39 16.14
CA THR A 36 -6.27 11.41 16.37
C THR A 36 -5.59 10.34 15.54
N PRO A 37 -4.48 10.65 14.85
CA PRO A 37 -3.67 9.66 14.16
C PRO A 37 -3.27 8.51 15.09
N GLN A 38 -3.35 7.29 14.59
CA GLN A 38 -2.86 6.11 15.30
C GLN A 38 -1.74 5.45 14.52
N LEU A 39 -0.84 4.80 15.26
CA LEU A 39 0.15 3.88 14.73
C LEU A 39 -0.43 2.46 14.77
N PHE A 40 -0.49 1.82 13.61
CA PHE A 40 -0.94 0.45 13.45
C PHE A 40 0.25 -0.44 13.09
N ASP A 41 0.29 -1.63 13.67
CA ASP A 41 1.18 -2.69 13.20
C ASP A 41 0.69 -3.22 11.86
N ALA A 42 1.56 -3.23 10.86
CA ALA A 42 1.38 -3.86 9.57
C ALA A 42 2.52 -4.87 9.34
N GLU A 43 2.31 -5.82 8.42
CA GLU A 43 3.27 -6.87 8.14
C GLU A 43 3.63 -6.86 6.65
N MET A 44 4.93 -6.92 6.36
CA MET A 44 5.42 -7.06 4.99
C MET A 44 4.79 -8.28 4.31
N GLY A 45 4.31 -8.10 3.08
CA GLY A 45 3.64 -9.13 2.30
C GLY A 45 2.18 -9.39 2.70
N LYS A 46 1.63 -8.69 3.70
CA LYS A 46 0.20 -8.76 4.05
C LYS A 46 -0.53 -7.45 3.74
N PRO A 47 -1.78 -7.53 3.27
CA PRO A 47 -2.58 -6.33 3.03
C PRO A 47 -2.97 -5.65 4.35
N PHE A 48 -2.92 -4.32 4.36
CA PHE A 48 -3.51 -3.48 5.40
C PHE A 48 -4.41 -2.41 4.78
N LYS A 49 -5.41 -1.95 5.53
CA LYS A 49 -6.34 -0.91 5.05
C LYS A 49 -5.82 0.47 5.42
N ALA A 50 -5.81 1.38 4.46
CA ALA A 50 -5.47 2.78 4.67
C ALA A 50 -6.57 3.70 4.15
N VAL A 51 -6.70 4.86 4.81
CA VAL A 51 -7.68 5.88 4.45
C VAL A 51 -6.94 7.20 4.27
N ARG A 52 -7.15 7.84 3.12
CA ARG A 52 -6.84 9.24 2.88
C ARG A 52 -8.07 10.08 3.17
N ILE A 53 -8.00 10.93 4.18
CA ILE A 53 -9.06 11.88 4.48
C ILE A 53 -8.73 13.19 3.74
N GLY A 54 -9.45 13.47 2.65
CA GLY A 54 -9.35 14.71 1.87
C GLY A 54 -10.65 15.49 1.97
N GLY A 55 -10.59 16.83 2.04
CA GLY A 55 -11.76 17.67 2.34
C GLY A 55 -13.00 17.42 1.48
N ASP A 56 -12.82 17.04 0.23
CA ASP A 56 -13.86 16.77 -0.77
C ASP A 56 -14.06 15.27 -1.07
N GLN A 57 -13.13 14.40 -0.67
CA GLN A 57 -13.21 12.97 -0.98
C GLN A 57 -12.26 12.12 -0.11
N ASN A 58 -12.81 11.03 0.43
CA ASN A 58 -12.02 9.98 1.09
C ASN A 58 -11.56 8.94 0.06
N SER A 59 -10.31 8.50 0.16
CA SER A 59 -9.82 7.33 -0.57
C SER A 59 -9.60 6.19 0.43
N ILE A 60 -10.29 5.08 0.23
CA ILE A 60 -10.16 3.90 1.08
C ILE A 60 -9.49 2.82 0.26
N VAL A 61 -8.31 2.38 0.70
CA VAL A 61 -7.48 1.44 -0.05
C VAL A 61 -7.01 0.28 0.81
N GLU A 62 -6.74 -0.83 0.14
CA GLU A 62 -5.96 -1.93 0.68
C GLU A 62 -4.56 -1.87 0.06
N ILE A 63 -3.52 -1.81 0.88
CA ILE A 63 -2.13 -1.68 0.48
C ILE A 63 -1.36 -2.91 0.92
N THR A 64 -0.52 -3.44 0.04
CA THR A 64 0.48 -4.46 0.37
C THR A 64 1.85 -3.92 0.01
N VAL A 65 2.79 -4.00 0.94
CA VAL A 65 4.21 -3.65 0.74
C VAL A 65 5.02 -4.94 0.86
N ASN A 66 5.85 -5.26 -0.13
CA ASN A 66 6.55 -6.54 -0.18
C ASN A 66 7.95 -6.41 -0.80
N ASN A 67 8.71 -7.52 -0.78
CA ASN A 67 9.99 -7.66 -1.47
C ASN A 67 11.00 -6.53 -1.16
N TYR A 68 11.05 -6.11 0.11
CA TYR A 68 12.00 -5.08 0.53
C TYR A 68 13.44 -5.55 0.36
N ALA A 69 14.26 -4.68 -0.24
CA ALA A 69 15.68 -4.88 -0.41
C ALA A 69 16.43 -3.53 -0.37
N ILE A 70 17.71 -3.60 -0.05
CA ILE A 70 18.66 -2.51 -0.29
C ILE A 70 19.50 -2.89 -1.51
N GLU A 71 19.46 -2.03 -2.53
CA GLU A 71 20.22 -2.16 -3.75
C GLU A 71 21.34 -1.13 -3.80
N GLN A 72 22.44 -1.49 -4.45
CA GLN A 72 23.61 -0.61 -4.64
C GLN A 72 23.83 -0.34 -6.12
N ASN A 73 24.42 0.81 -6.43
CA ASN A 73 24.80 1.18 -7.80
C ASN A 73 23.61 1.20 -8.79
N LEU A 74 22.42 1.61 -8.34
CA LEU A 74 21.20 1.61 -9.15
C LEU A 74 21.06 2.89 -10.01
N HIS A 75 21.75 3.97 -9.65
CA HIS A 75 21.68 5.23 -10.39
C HIS A 75 22.75 5.29 -11.50
N GLU A 76 22.50 5.99 -12.61
CA GLU A 76 23.48 6.10 -13.71
C GLU A 76 24.70 6.97 -13.35
N ASN A 77 24.51 7.97 -12.48
CA ASN A 77 25.58 8.80 -11.94
C ASN A 77 26.33 8.08 -10.80
N GLU A 78 27.63 7.84 -11.00
CA GLU A 78 28.52 7.21 -10.02
C GLU A 78 28.65 8.00 -8.71
N GLU A 79 28.63 9.33 -8.75
CA GLU A 79 28.70 10.17 -7.53
C GLU A 79 27.50 9.93 -6.62
N VAL A 80 26.30 9.78 -7.21
CA VAL A 80 25.08 9.44 -6.45
C VAL A 80 25.21 8.06 -5.81
N ASN A 81 25.76 7.09 -6.54
CA ASN A 81 26.01 5.74 -6.00
C ASN A 81 27.10 5.71 -4.91
N GLN A 82 27.97 6.72 -4.85
CA GLN A 82 28.94 6.85 -3.76
C GLN A 82 28.31 7.41 -2.48
N GLU A 83 27.25 8.20 -2.59
CA GLU A 83 26.57 8.84 -1.46
C GLU A 83 25.36 8.04 -0.93
N TYR A 84 24.69 7.28 -1.79
CA TYR A 84 23.43 6.62 -1.47
C TYR A 84 23.43 5.12 -1.79
N ASP A 85 22.69 4.39 -0.96
CA ASP A 85 22.11 3.09 -1.31
C ASP A 85 20.61 3.30 -1.61
N PHE A 86 19.93 2.29 -2.14
CA PHE A 86 18.55 2.42 -2.61
C PHE A 86 17.63 1.40 -1.92
N ALA A 87 16.71 1.89 -1.10
CA ALA A 87 15.62 1.10 -0.56
C ALA A 87 14.58 0.85 -1.67
N LYS A 88 14.42 -0.43 -2.02
CA LYS A 88 13.53 -0.92 -3.08
C LYS A 88 12.47 -1.82 -2.47
N PHE A 89 11.22 -1.64 -2.86
CA PHE A 89 10.12 -2.51 -2.42
C PHE A 89 8.94 -2.43 -3.39
N ASP A 90 8.20 -3.52 -3.49
CA ASP A 90 7.01 -3.60 -4.32
C ASP A 90 5.79 -3.15 -3.53
N VAL A 91 4.92 -2.39 -4.19
CA VAL A 91 3.65 -1.94 -3.62
C VAL A 91 2.50 -2.31 -4.53
N SER A 92 1.46 -2.88 -3.94
CA SER A 92 0.16 -3.09 -4.58
C SER A 92 -0.89 -2.29 -3.82
N VAL A 93 -1.71 -1.55 -4.55
CA VAL A 93 -2.79 -0.71 -4.02
C VAL A 93 -4.08 -1.09 -4.71
N LYS A 94 -5.10 -1.43 -3.92
CA LYS A 94 -6.45 -1.68 -4.40
C LYS A 94 -7.41 -0.65 -3.81
N ASN A 95 -8.21 -0.02 -4.66
CA ASN A 95 -9.34 0.76 -4.19
C ASN A 95 -10.45 -0.16 -3.67
N ILE A 96 -10.78 -0.03 -2.39
CA ILE A 96 -11.86 -0.79 -1.73
C ILE A 96 -13.03 0.12 -1.32
N GLY A 97 -12.99 1.40 -1.68
CA GLY A 97 -14.07 2.37 -1.49
C GLY A 97 -14.98 2.49 -2.71
N GLU A 98 -16.05 3.27 -2.54
CA GLU A 98 -17.10 3.45 -3.57
C GLU A 98 -16.79 4.56 -4.59
N THR A 99 -15.71 5.33 -4.39
CA THR A 99 -15.34 6.47 -5.23
C THR A 99 -13.90 6.36 -5.71
N THR A 100 -13.55 7.10 -6.77
CA THR A 100 -12.19 7.09 -7.35
C THR A 100 -11.14 7.57 -6.36
N THR A 101 -9.99 6.91 -6.21
CA THR A 101 -8.91 7.39 -5.33
C THR A 101 -8.25 8.65 -5.89
N LYS A 102 -7.66 9.47 -5.02
CA LYS A 102 -6.67 10.44 -5.46
C LYS A 102 -5.40 9.71 -5.92
N GLU A 103 -4.67 10.29 -6.88
CA GLU A 103 -3.45 9.71 -7.45
C GLU A 103 -2.28 9.61 -6.45
N ASP A 104 -2.27 10.50 -5.45
CA ASP A 104 -1.20 10.66 -4.45
C ASP A 104 -1.34 9.73 -3.23
N ILE A 105 -2.19 8.70 -3.31
CA ILE A 105 -2.42 7.76 -2.20
C ILE A 105 -1.13 7.03 -1.81
N VAL A 106 -0.28 6.73 -2.78
CA VAL A 106 1.04 6.11 -2.60
C VAL A 106 2.04 6.87 -3.44
N ILE A 107 2.97 7.54 -2.74
CA ILE A 107 4.12 8.23 -3.32
C ILE A 107 5.37 7.84 -2.52
N LYS A 108 6.57 8.09 -3.05
CA LYS A 108 7.84 7.81 -2.34
C LYS A 108 7.87 8.42 -0.94
N GLN A 109 7.38 9.64 -0.84
CA GLN A 109 7.34 10.39 0.40
C GLN A 109 6.37 9.80 1.42
N SER A 110 5.49 8.89 1.03
CA SER A 110 4.64 8.16 1.98
C SER A 110 5.41 7.19 2.88
N PHE A 111 6.69 6.91 2.60
CA PHE A 111 7.46 5.88 3.30
C PHE A 111 8.68 6.47 4.01
N ASP A 112 8.63 6.47 5.34
CA ASP A 112 9.74 6.85 6.20
C ASP A 112 10.50 5.60 6.68
N PHE A 113 11.81 5.71 6.85
CA PHE A 113 12.69 4.60 7.25
C PHE A 113 13.30 4.88 8.61
N PHE A 114 13.40 3.86 9.46
CA PHE A 114 14.00 3.97 10.79
C PHE A 114 15.02 2.87 11.02
N ASP A 115 16.11 3.19 11.72
CA ASP A 115 17.13 2.21 12.12
C ASP A 115 16.67 1.37 13.33
N SER A 116 17.48 0.39 13.72
CA SER A 116 17.19 -0.48 14.88
C SER A 116 17.06 0.25 16.24
N ASN A 117 17.47 1.52 16.32
CA ASN A 117 17.32 2.36 17.50
C ASN A 117 16.08 3.27 17.43
N GLY A 118 15.27 3.15 16.37
CA GLY A 118 14.12 4.01 16.12
C GLY A 118 14.51 5.42 15.66
N LYS A 119 15.73 5.62 15.15
CA LYS A 119 16.14 6.90 14.56
C LYS A 119 15.75 6.94 13.09
N GLU A 120 15.10 8.04 12.67
CA GLU A 120 14.77 8.27 11.26
C GLU A 120 16.04 8.31 10.40
N ILE A 121 15.97 7.62 9.27
CA ILE A 121 16.97 7.62 8.20
C ILE A 121 16.50 8.64 7.16
N GLU A 122 17.18 9.78 7.12
CA GLU A 122 16.85 10.87 6.20
C GLU A 122 16.99 10.40 4.75
N ARG A 123 15.91 10.56 3.96
CA ARG A 123 15.91 10.17 2.54
C ARG A 123 16.74 11.13 1.72
N GLY A 124 17.47 10.58 0.73
CA GLY A 124 18.10 11.37 -0.31
C GLY A 124 17.07 11.88 -1.34
N PHE A 125 17.28 13.08 -1.86
CA PHE A 125 16.53 13.59 -3.01
C PHE A 125 17.32 13.29 -4.28
N VAL A 126 16.93 12.23 -5.00
CA VAL A 126 17.59 11.79 -6.25
C VAL A 126 16.55 11.72 -7.37
N LEU A 127 16.83 12.40 -8.48
CA LEU A 127 16.04 12.34 -9.73
C LEU A 127 16.54 11.17 -10.59
N GLY A 128 15.70 10.61 -11.48
CA GLY A 128 16.19 9.68 -12.52
C GLY A 128 15.84 8.19 -12.39
N PHE A 129 14.84 7.81 -11.57
CA PHE A 129 14.32 6.43 -11.53
C PHE A 129 13.02 6.23 -12.32
N GLU A 130 12.68 7.14 -13.24
CA GLU A 130 11.32 7.32 -13.77
C GLU A 130 10.71 6.10 -14.49
N ASP A 131 11.53 5.17 -15.00
CA ASP A 131 11.06 4.00 -15.75
C ASP A 131 10.78 2.76 -14.89
N GLU A 132 11.45 2.61 -13.74
CA GLU A 132 11.28 1.45 -12.82
C GLU A 132 10.40 1.77 -11.61
N ASP A 133 9.99 3.02 -11.47
CA ASP A 133 9.31 3.53 -10.29
C ASP A 133 7.78 3.43 -10.39
N PHE A 134 7.13 3.29 -9.24
CA PHE A 134 5.69 3.17 -9.11
C PHE A 134 5.01 4.39 -9.75
N LYS A 135 4.21 4.14 -10.79
CA LYS A 135 3.50 5.19 -11.52
C LYS A 135 2.19 5.49 -10.81
N GLN A 136 2.09 6.71 -10.27
CA GLN A 136 0.88 7.20 -9.62
C GLN A 136 -0.31 7.16 -10.57
N ALA A 137 -1.48 6.81 -10.04
CA ALA A 137 -2.70 6.73 -10.82
C ALA A 137 -3.94 6.87 -9.91
N GLU A 138 -4.97 7.53 -10.43
CA GLU A 138 -6.31 7.44 -9.87
C GLU A 138 -6.89 6.04 -10.09
N LEU A 139 -7.51 5.46 -9.06
CA LEU A 139 -8.11 4.14 -9.13
C LEU A 139 -9.61 4.26 -8.97
N ARG A 140 -10.38 3.85 -9.99
CA ARG A 140 -11.83 3.63 -9.84
C ARG A 140 -12.11 2.53 -8.80
N PRO A 141 -13.36 2.40 -8.29
CA PRO A 141 -13.71 1.29 -7.39
C PRO A 141 -13.24 -0.06 -7.94
N ASP A 142 -12.68 -0.89 -7.06
CA ASP A 142 -12.02 -2.17 -7.36
C ASP A 142 -10.76 -2.12 -8.25
N GLY A 143 -10.35 -0.92 -8.70
CA GLY A 143 -9.12 -0.71 -9.44
C GLY A 143 -7.89 -1.07 -8.63
N VAL A 144 -6.87 -1.60 -9.32
CA VAL A 144 -5.60 -2.04 -8.74
C VAL A 144 -4.46 -1.36 -9.46
N ASN A 145 -3.44 -0.93 -8.72
CA ASN A 145 -2.18 -0.45 -9.25
C ASN A 145 -1.02 -1.12 -8.51
N GLU A 146 0.01 -1.48 -9.26
CA GLU A 146 1.17 -2.20 -8.76
C GLU A 146 2.43 -1.65 -9.38
N GLY A 147 3.51 -1.65 -8.61
CA GLY A 147 4.81 -1.23 -9.08
C GLY A 147 5.85 -1.29 -7.98
N THR A 148 7.05 -0.84 -8.30
CA THR A 148 8.17 -0.84 -7.38
C THR A 148 8.52 0.58 -7.00
N LEU A 149 8.66 0.86 -5.71
CA LEU A 149 9.17 2.14 -5.23
C LEU A 149 10.67 2.02 -4.96
N VAL A 150 11.40 3.05 -5.39
CA VAL A 150 12.84 3.18 -5.12
C VAL A 150 13.13 4.50 -4.42
N THR A 151 13.66 4.44 -3.21
CA THR A 151 14.01 5.61 -2.39
C THR A 151 15.48 5.59 -2.03
N ALA A 152 16.19 6.69 -2.31
CA ALA A 152 17.58 6.85 -1.91
C ALA A 152 17.69 7.02 -0.39
N ILE A 153 18.63 6.29 0.22
CA ILE A 153 18.98 6.40 1.64
C ILE A 153 20.50 6.56 1.77
N PRO A 154 21.03 7.20 2.83
CA PRO A 154 22.46 7.43 2.98
C PRO A 154 23.22 6.12 2.94
N LYS A 155 24.34 6.09 2.23
CA LYS A 155 25.11 4.85 2.02
C LYS A 155 25.47 4.17 3.34
N GLY A 156 25.28 2.84 3.38
CA GLY A 156 25.51 2.01 4.55
C GLY A 156 24.42 2.08 5.63
N SER A 157 23.32 2.81 5.38
CA SER A 157 22.17 2.79 6.28
C SER A 157 21.51 1.40 6.29
N VAL A 158 21.07 0.97 7.47
CA VAL A 158 20.37 -0.32 7.65
C VAL A 158 19.01 -0.05 8.30
N PRO A 159 17.96 0.12 7.49
CA PRO A 159 16.61 0.26 8.02
C PRO A 159 16.16 -1.03 8.72
N ALA A 160 15.55 -0.87 9.89
CA ALA A 160 14.89 -1.95 10.64
C ALA A 160 13.36 -1.83 10.55
N GLU A 161 12.84 -0.64 10.25
CA GLU A 161 11.40 -0.39 10.16
C GLU A 161 11.10 0.56 8.99
N VAL A 162 9.92 0.37 8.38
CA VAL A 162 9.32 1.28 7.40
C VAL A 162 7.96 1.72 7.93
N ILE A 163 7.69 3.01 7.90
CA ILE A 163 6.39 3.57 8.24
C ILE A 163 5.75 4.10 6.96
N TYR A 164 4.57 3.58 6.63
CA TYR A 164 3.71 4.17 5.61
C TYR A 164 2.77 5.21 6.26
N SER A 165 2.68 6.38 5.64
CA SER A 165 1.68 7.39 5.96
C SER A 165 1.08 7.98 4.68
N VAL A 166 -0.24 8.15 4.68
CA VAL A 166 -0.95 8.79 3.57
C VAL A 166 -0.65 10.28 3.63
N HIS A 167 0.41 10.73 2.95
CA HIS A 167 0.86 12.11 2.82
C HIS A 167 1.76 12.65 3.95
N HIS A 168 3.07 12.71 3.68
CA HIS A 168 4.12 13.21 4.59
C HIS A 168 3.95 14.64 5.11
N ILE A 169 3.14 15.48 4.46
CA ILE A 169 2.97 16.89 4.86
C ILE A 169 1.94 17.03 6.00
N TYR A 170 1.13 15.99 6.25
CA TYR A 170 0.07 16.01 7.28
C TYR A 170 0.13 14.77 8.18
N LEU A 171 1.32 14.46 8.71
CA LEU A 171 1.52 13.34 9.64
C LEU A 171 0.63 13.44 10.89
N ASP A 172 0.27 14.66 11.29
CA ASP A 172 -0.62 14.97 12.41
C ASP A 172 -2.10 14.66 12.14
N LYS A 173 -2.44 14.21 10.93
CA LYS A 173 -3.83 13.92 10.53
C LYS A 173 -4.05 12.52 9.96
N ASN A 174 -2.98 11.77 9.68
CA ASN A 174 -3.08 10.50 8.98
C ASN A 174 -2.54 9.36 9.82
N ASN A 175 -3.28 8.24 9.81
CA ASN A 175 -2.83 7.00 10.41
C ASN A 175 -1.50 6.54 9.80
N GLN A 176 -0.67 5.96 10.66
CA GLN A 176 0.65 5.45 10.33
C GLN A 176 0.63 3.93 10.42
N TYR A 177 1.37 3.27 9.53
CA TYR A 177 1.41 1.82 9.43
C TYR A 177 2.87 1.37 9.49
N LEU A 178 3.25 0.80 10.64
CA LEU A 178 4.60 0.35 10.92
C LEU A 178 4.81 -1.07 10.42
N MET A 179 5.84 -1.27 9.61
CA MET A 179 6.26 -2.56 9.10
C MET A 179 7.69 -2.82 9.54
N LYS A 180 7.92 -3.96 10.20
CA LYS A 180 9.27 -4.39 10.58
C LYS A 180 9.97 -5.08 9.42
N LEU A 181 11.24 -4.76 9.24
CA LEU A 181 12.14 -5.36 8.26
C LEU A 181 12.95 -6.45 8.96
N ASN A 182 12.98 -7.64 8.37
CA ASN A 182 13.71 -8.81 8.92
C ASN A 182 15.16 -8.85 8.42
#